data_AF-A0A5S3TTL3-F1
#
_entry.id   AF-A0A5S3TTL3-F1
#
_cell.length_a   1.000
_cell.length_b   1.000
_cell.length_c   1.000
_cell.angle_alpha   90.00
_cell.angle_beta   90.00
_cell.angle_gamma   90.00
#
_symmetry.space_group_name_H-M   'P 1'
#
loop_
_entity.id
_entity.type
_entity.pdbx_description
1 polymer ?
#
loop_
_entity_poly.entity_id
_entity_poly.type
_entity_poly.pdbx_seq_one_letter_code
_entity_poly.pdbx_strand_id
1 'polypeptide(L)' 'MQFDSFADFIAMGGYGFYVWLSFGSCALILLGILFSSLNDTKRIFSSVKQQALREERIKKAKQEAGQ' A
#
# COMPACT_ATOMS: atom_id res chain seq x y z
N MET A 1 15.19 -39.97 2.76
CA MET A 1 14.46 -38.90 2.04
C MET A 1 15.20 -37.60 2.36
N GLN A 2 15.46 -36.72 1.39
CA GLN A 2 16.38 -35.57 1.60
C GLN A 2 15.83 -34.51 2.58
N PHE A 3 14.53 -34.59 2.89
CA PHE A 3 13.87 -33.86 3.96
C PHE A 3 12.88 -34.82 4.61
N ASP A 4 13.03 -35.11 5.90
CA ASP A 4 12.15 -36.05 6.63
C ASP A 4 10.87 -35.35 7.13
N SER A 5 10.81 -34.02 7.08
CA SER A 5 9.63 -33.24 7.45
C SER A 5 9.65 -31.82 6.90
N PHE A 6 8.48 -31.18 6.87
CA PHE A 6 8.30 -29.76 6.51
C PHE A 6 9.15 -28.84 7.40
N ALA A 7 9.36 -29.22 8.67
CA ALA A 7 10.24 -28.53 9.60
C ALA A 7 11.71 -28.56 9.16
N ASP A 8 12.19 -29.68 8.61
CA ASP A 8 13.56 -29.81 8.08
C ASP A 8 13.77 -29.01 6.80
N PHE A 9 12.71 -28.77 6.04
CA PHE A 9 12.76 -27.87 4.89
C PHE A 9 12.88 -26.40 5.31
N ILE A 10 12.22 -26.00 6.39
CA ILE A 10 12.34 -24.65 6.96
C ILE A 10 13.63 -24.47 7.76
N ALA A 11 14.14 -25.54 8.39
CA ALA A 11 15.38 -25.49 9.16
C ALA A 11 16.62 -25.69 8.28
N MET A 12 16.54 -26.43 7.16
CA MET A 12 17.63 -26.78 6.23
C MET A 12 19.00 -26.86 6.92
N GLY A 13 19.13 -27.69 7.96
CA GLY A 13 20.38 -27.89 8.68
C GLY A 13 21.03 -26.62 9.27
N GLY A 14 20.23 -25.58 9.57
CA GLY A 14 20.68 -24.30 10.14
C GLY A 14 20.62 -23.10 9.19
N TYR A 15 20.42 -23.30 7.88
CA TYR A 15 20.44 -22.22 6.88
C TYR A 15 19.08 -21.62 6.54
N GLY A 16 17.99 -22.32 6.84
CA GLY A 16 16.67 -21.88 6.41
C GLY A 16 16.23 -20.54 7.04
N PHE A 17 16.76 -20.19 8.21
CA PHE A 17 16.55 -18.88 8.82
C PHE A 17 17.03 -17.71 7.92
N TYR A 18 18.20 -17.85 7.29
CA TYR A 18 18.76 -16.82 6.41
C TYR A 18 17.97 -16.68 5.11
N VAL A 19 17.48 -17.81 4.58
CA VAL A 19 16.63 -17.84 3.38
C VAL A 19 15.31 -17.14 3.67
N TRP A 20 14.64 -17.50 4.76
CA TRP A 20 13.39 -16.88 5.18
C TRP A 20 13.53 -15.41 5.52
N LEU A 21 14.64 -14.96 6.12
CA LEU A 21 14.93 -13.54 6.31
C LEU A 21 15.07 -12.80 4.98
N SER A 22 15.77 -13.38 4.01
CA SER A 22 15.94 -12.75 2.68
C SER A 22 14.62 -12.66 1.92
N PHE A 23 13.84 -13.75 1.89
CA PHE A 23 12.51 -13.78 1.27
C PHE A 23 11.53 -12.88 2.02
N GLY A 24 11.54 -12.90 3.35
CA GLY A 24 10.71 -12.05 4.20
C GLY A 24 11.03 -10.57 4.01
N SER A 25 12.32 -10.21 3.93
CA SER A 25 12.77 -8.84 3.63
C SER A 25 12.26 -8.37 2.26
N CYS A 26 12.42 -9.21 1.23
CA CYS A 26 11.89 -8.92 -0.10
C CYS A 26 10.36 -8.74 -0.09
N ALA A 27 9.63 -9.64 0.56
CA ALA A 27 8.18 -9.56 0.70
C ALA A 27 7.74 -8.29 1.46
N LEU A 28 8.49 -7.89 2.49
CA LEU A 28 8.23 -6.68 3.27
C LEU A 28 8.41 -5.42 2.41
N ILE A 29 9.46 -5.36 1.59
CA ILE A 29 9.68 -4.26 0.64
C ILE A 29 8.54 -4.20 -0.38
N LEU A 30 8.15 -5.33 -0.97
CA LEU A 30 7.04 -5.40 -1.92
C LEU A 30 5.72 -4.96 -1.30
N LEU A 31 5.43 -5.39 -0.06
CA LEU A 31 4.27 -4.94 0.70
C LEU A 31 4.33 -3.43 0.95
N GLY A 32 5.49 -2.89 1.34
CA GLY A 32 5.69 -1.46 1.53
C GLY A 32 5.35 -0.65 0.27
N ILE A 33 5.81 -1.12 -0.90
CA ILE A 33 5.50 -0.49 -2.19
C ILE A 33 4.00 -0.59 -2.52
N LEU A 34 3.38 -1.76 -2.31
CA LEU A 34 1.95 -1.97 -2.48
C LEU A 34 1.12 -1.01 -1.61
N PHE A 35 1.46 -0.92 -0.31
CA PHE A 35 0.80 -0.01 0.60
C PHE A 35 0.99 1.44 0.20
N SER A 36 2.21 1.84 -0.20
CA SER A 36 2.46 3.19 -0.72
C SER A 36 1.57 3.48 -1.92
N SER A 37 1.57 2.60 -2.92
CA SER A 37 0.80 2.75 -4.16
C SER A 37 -0.71 2.88 -3.90
N LEU A 38 -1.25 2.07 -2.99
CA LEU A 38 -2.65 2.18 -2.57
C LEU A 38 -2.94 3.50 -1.86
N ASN A 39 -2.00 3.99 -1.05
CA ASN A 39 -2.16 5.23 -0.30
C ASN A 39 -1.96 6.48 -1.17
N ASP A 40 -1.11 6.41 -2.18
CA ASP A 40 -0.89 7.45 -3.18
C ASP A 40 -2.16 7.73 -3.99
N THR A 41 -2.90 6.68 -4.34
CA THR A 41 -4.22 6.81 -4.98
C THR A 41 -5.20 7.58 -4.09
N LYS A 42 -5.20 7.31 -2.78
CA LYS A 42 -6.06 8.05 -1.82
C LYS A 42 -5.62 9.49 -1.64
N ARG A 43 -4.31 9.77 -1.67
CA ARG A 43 -3.79 11.14 -1.60
C ARG A 43 -4.23 11.97 -2.80
N ILE A 44 -4.13 11.44 -4.01
CA ILE A 44 -4.58 12.14 -5.23
C ILE A 44 -6.09 12.38 -5.20
N PHE A 45 -6.87 11.38 -4.78
CA PHE A 45 -8.33 11.54 -4.72
C PHE A 45 -8.77 12.55 -3.66
N SER A 46 -8.06 12.61 -2.52
CA SER A 46 -8.34 13.59 -1.45
C SER A 46 -8.12 15.03 -1.91
N SER A 47 -7.04 15.31 -2.64
CA SER A 47 -6.75 16.66 -3.13
C SER A 47 -7.74 17.11 -4.21
N VAL A 48 -8.15 16.21 -5.11
CA VAL A 48 -9.19 16.50 -6.12
C VAL A 48 -10.54 16.78 -5.44
N LYS A 49 -10.93 15.99 -4.43
CA LYS A 49 -12.19 16.19 -3.70
C LYS A 49 -12.24 17.53 -2.98
N GLN A 50 -11.12 17.98 -2.41
CA GLN A 50 -11.05 19.29 -1.76
C GLN A 50 -11.16 20.47 -2.74
N GLN A 51 -10.60 20.33 -3.95
CA GLN A 51 -10.73 21.34 -4.99
C GLN A 51 -12.16 21.40 -5.52
N ALA A 52 -12.79 20.25 -5.80
CA ALA A 52 -14.18 20.18 -6.25
C ALA A 52 -15.16 20.85 -5.27
N LEU A 53 -15.00 20.62 -3.96
CA LEU A 53 -15.84 21.25 -2.93
C LEU A 53 -15.68 22.78 -2.88
N ARG A 54 -14.50 23.32 -3.20
CA ARG A 54 -14.30 24.78 -3.27
C ARG A 54 -15.00 25.37 -4.49
N GLU A 55 -14.91 24.71 -5.64
CA GLU A 55 -15.58 25.14 -6.86
C GLU A 55 -17.10 25.13 -6.72
N GLU A 56 -17.67 24.11 -6.07
CA GLU A 56 -19.10 24.05 -5.79
C GLU A 56 -19.60 25.22 -4.93
N ARG A 57 -18.82 25.62 -3.90
CA ARG A 57 -19.17 26.78 -3.06
C ARG A 57 -19.17 28.08 -3.85
N ILE A 58 -18.19 28.28 -4.74
CA ILE A 58 -18.10 29.48 -5.57
C ILE A 58 -19.24 29.50 -6.60
N LYS A 59 -19.60 28.35 -7.17
CA LYS A 59 -20.75 28.24 -8.09
C LYS A 59 -22.07 28.58 -7.40
N LYS A 60 -22.31 28.07 -6.18
CA LYS A 60 -23.51 28.41 -5.39
C LYS A 60 -23.57 29.90 -5.06
N ALA A 61 -22.48 30.49 -4.58
CA ALA A 61 -22.42 31.92 -4.29
C ALA A 61 -22.68 32.80 -5.53
N LYS A 62 -22.23 32.38 -6.72
CA LYS A 62 -22.52 33.07 -7.99
C LYS A 62 -23.96 32.94 -8.45
N GLN A 63 -24.63 31.82 -8.15
CA GLN A 63 -26.05 31.62 -8.45
C GLN A 63 -26.94 32.44 -7.51
N GLU A 64 -26.60 32.52 -6.23
CA GLU A 64 -27.32 33.32 -5.23
C GLU A 64 -27.09 34.83 -5.40
N ALA A 65 -25.92 35.27 -5.88
CA ALA A 65 -25.65 36.69 -6.16
C ALA A 65 -26.18 37.18 -7.52
N GLY A 66 -26.68 36.27 -8.37
CA GLY A 66 -27.26 36.58 -9.68
C GLY A 66 -28.78 36.50 -9.74
N GLN A 67 -29.45 36.20 -8.61
CA GLN A 67 -30.90 36.32 -8.40
C GLN A 67 -31.21 37.63 -7.69
#